data_AF-A0A445KG05-F1
#
_entry.id   AF-A0A445KG05-F1
#
_cell.length_a   1.000
_cell.length_b   1.000
_cell.length_c   1.000
_cell.angle_alpha   90.00
_cell.angle_beta   90.00
_cell.angle_gamma   90.00
#
_symmetry.space_group_name_H-M   'P 1'
#
loop_
_entity.id
_entity.type
_entity.pdbx_description
1 polymer ?
#
loop_
_entity_poly.entity_id
_entity_poly.type
_entity_poly.pdbx_seq_one_letter_code
_entity_poly.pdbx_strand_id
1 'polypeptide(L)'
;MINDRNADTWVKLELVDHVKRLGISYHFDKEIGKALHRTTNNSNLKGSLSRDVKGMLSLYEASFLSYEGEQILDEAKAFTSFHLRGALKEGRSNSMLFEQVNHALELPLYHRIQRLEARWYIESYAKRKDANRVLLQYCAVNASK
;
A
#
# COMPACT_ATOMS: atom_id res chain seq x y z
N MET A 1 8.93 30.31 3.99
CA MET A 1 9.34 28.98 4.48
C MET A 1 8.09 28.24 4.89
N ILE A 2 7.58 27.36 4.02
CA ILE A 2 6.38 26.58 4.30
C ILE A 2 6.79 25.49 5.27
N ASN A 3 6.25 25.55 6.49
CA ASN A 3 6.38 24.50 7.48
C ASN A 3 5.64 23.28 6.93
N ASP A 4 6.37 22.34 6.33
CA ASP A 4 5.81 21.20 5.61
C ASP A 4 5.27 20.17 6.59
N ARG A 5 4.09 20.48 7.15
CA ARG A 5 3.32 19.58 8.02
C ARG A 5 3.04 18.22 7.35
N ASN A 6 3.16 18.12 6.03
CA ASN A 6 2.97 16.86 5.29
C ASN A 6 4.25 16.02 5.33
N ALA A 7 5.43 16.60 5.14
CA ALA A 7 6.71 15.90 5.31
C ALA A 7 6.81 15.25 6.70
N ASP A 8 6.45 15.99 7.74
CA ASP A 8 6.40 15.47 9.12
C ASP A 8 5.38 14.32 9.31
N THR A 9 4.35 14.25 8.47
CA THR A 9 3.36 13.18 8.51
C THR A 9 3.83 11.94 7.75
N TRP A 10 4.50 12.11 6.61
CA TRP A 10 5.12 11.02 5.85
C TRP A 10 6.21 10.32 6.66
N VAL A 11 7.09 11.07 7.33
CA VAL A 11 8.13 10.52 8.20
C VAL A 11 7.52 9.68 9.34
N LYS A 12 6.35 10.08 9.85
CA LYS A 12 5.62 9.31 10.88
C LYS A 12 5.02 8.02 10.32
N LEU A 13 4.47 8.04 9.10
CA LEU A 13 3.96 6.83 8.45
C LEU A 13 5.09 5.86 8.08
N GLU A 14 6.23 6.38 7.65
CA GLU A 14 7.44 5.58 7.40
C GLU A 14 7.94 4.93 8.70
N LEU A 15 7.96 5.67 9.82
CA LEU A 15 8.31 5.11 11.12
C LEU A 15 7.32 4.01 11.56
N VAL A 16 6.02 4.19 11.29
CA VAL A 16 5.00 3.15 11.54
C VAL A 16 5.26 1.89 10.70
N ASP A 17 5.62 2.04 9.42
CA ASP A 17 5.98 0.90 8.56
C ASP A 17 7.19 0.13 9.11
N HIS A 18 8.24 0.84 9.55
CA HIS A 18 9.42 0.22 10.16
C HIS A 18 9.08 -0.50 11.48
N VAL A 19 8.34 0.15 12.38
CA VAL A 19 7.92 -0.41 13.68
C VAL A 19 7.06 -1.67 13.48
N LYS A 20 6.18 -1.68 12.48
CA LYS A 20 5.38 -2.85 12.11
C LYS A 20 6.23 -3.97 11.49
N ARG A 21 7.12 -3.66 10.55
CA ARG A 21 8.04 -4.63 9.94
C ARG A 21 9.01 -5.29 10.93
N LEU A 22 9.36 -4.57 11.98
CA LEU A 22 10.21 -5.07 13.07
C LEU A 22 9.45 -5.92 14.08
N GLY A 23 8.12 -6.07 13.94
CA GLY A 23 7.30 -6.92 14.82
C GLY A 23 7.14 -6.37 16.24
N ILE A 24 7.36 -5.07 16.44
CA ILE A 24 7.30 -4.40 17.76
C ILE A 24 6.12 -3.43 17.88
N SER A 25 5.20 -3.45 16.92
CA SER A 25 4.07 -2.50 16.87
C SER A 25 3.15 -2.56 18.07
N TYR A 26 3.00 -3.75 18.69
CA TYR A 26 2.15 -3.97 19.86
C TYR A 26 2.50 -3.11 21.08
N HIS A 27 3.74 -2.61 21.17
CA HIS A 27 4.16 -1.66 22.21
C HIS A 27 3.70 -0.22 21.94
N PHE A 28 3.24 0.06 20.73
CA PHE A 28 2.98 1.40 20.21
C PHE A 28 1.58 1.53 19.56
N ASP A 29 0.67 0.58 19.79
CA ASP A 29 -0.64 0.54 19.13
C ASP A 29 -1.43 1.85 19.32
N LYS A 30 -1.31 2.48 20.49
CA LYS A 30 -1.97 3.75 20.79
C LYS A 30 -1.38 4.93 20.01
N GLU A 31 -0.07 4.96 19.84
CA GLU A 31 0.68 5.98 19.12
C GLU A 31 0.52 5.83 17.61
N ILE A 32 0.58 4.58 17.12
CA ILE A 32 0.27 4.20 15.73
C ILE A 32 -1.18 4.58 15.43
N GLY A 33 -2.10 4.25 16.32
CA GLY A 33 -3.51 4.63 16.22
C GLY A 33 -3.68 6.14 16.12
N LYS A 34 -3.08 6.92 17.02
CA LYS A 34 -3.16 8.39 16.94
C LYS A 34 -2.54 8.97 15.66
N ALA A 35 -1.43 8.39 15.18
CA ALA A 35 -0.79 8.82 13.94
C ALA A 35 -1.70 8.57 12.73
N LEU A 36 -2.24 7.35 12.62
CA LEU A 36 -3.19 6.99 11.56
C LEU A 36 -4.47 7.84 11.64
N HIS A 37 -5.02 8.07 12.85
CA HIS A 37 -6.26 8.82 13.05
C HIS A 37 -6.11 10.29 12.65
N ARG A 38 -4.96 10.88 12.95
CA ARG A 38 -4.60 12.23 12.50
C ARG A 38 -4.47 12.30 10.98
N THR A 39 -4.04 11.22 10.34
CA THR A 39 -3.88 11.14 8.89
C THR A 39 -5.25 10.99 8.20
N THR A 40 -6.14 10.18 8.76
CA THR A 40 -7.50 9.94 8.23
C THR A 40 -8.48 11.09 8.50
N ASN A 41 -8.27 11.88 9.56
CA ASN A 41 -9.11 13.05 9.89
C ASN A 41 -8.62 14.38 9.33
N ASN A 42 -7.38 14.45 8.85
CA ASN A 42 -6.87 15.66 8.23
C ASN A 42 -7.41 15.79 6.80
N SER A 43 -8.43 16.61 6.59
CA SER A 43 -9.12 16.81 5.30
C SER A 43 -8.18 17.19 4.15
N ASN A 44 -7.13 17.96 4.43
CA ASN A 44 -6.12 18.34 3.43
C ASN A 44 -5.28 17.14 3.01
N LEU A 45 -4.88 16.28 3.96
CA LEU A 45 -4.19 15.02 3.65
C LEU A 45 -5.15 14.03 2.99
N LYS A 46 -6.42 13.96 3.41
CA LYS A 46 -7.44 13.09 2.83
C LYS A 46 -7.69 13.41 1.35
N GLY A 47 -7.76 14.70 1.01
CA GLY A 47 -7.87 15.17 -0.38
C GLY A 47 -6.57 15.08 -1.18
N SER A 48 -5.40 15.07 -0.54
CA SER A 48 -4.12 14.79 -1.20
C SER A 48 -3.94 13.29 -1.46
N LEU A 49 -4.30 12.46 -0.50
CA LEU A 49 -4.12 11.01 -0.51
C LEU A 49 -5.18 10.33 -1.40
N SER A 50 -6.40 10.85 -1.47
CA SER A 50 -7.41 10.38 -2.43
C SER A 50 -6.98 10.57 -3.89
N ARG A 51 -6.02 11.48 -4.15
CA ARG A 51 -5.39 11.70 -5.46
C ARG A 51 -4.09 10.91 -5.66
N ASP A 52 -3.54 10.33 -4.59
CA ASP A 52 -2.34 9.48 -4.61
C ASP A 52 -2.73 8.00 -4.53
N VAL A 53 -2.99 7.41 -5.69
CA VAL A 53 -3.38 5.99 -5.83
C VAL A 53 -2.32 5.05 -5.22
N LYS A 54 -1.04 5.41 -5.31
CA LYS A 54 0.06 4.58 -4.77
C LYS A 54 0.08 4.63 -3.24
N GLY A 55 -0.09 5.82 -2.65
CA GLY A 55 -0.25 6.00 -1.22
C GLY A 55 -1.47 5.25 -0.67
N MET A 56 -2.60 5.32 -1.38
CA MET A 56 -3.83 4.58 -1.05
C MET A 56 -3.65 3.06 -1.07
N LEU A 57 -3.00 2.53 -2.10
CA LEU A 57 -2.69 1.11 -2.20
C LEU A 57 -1.79 0.64 -1.05
N SER A 58 -0.77 1.43 -0.70
CA SER A 58 0.15 1.09 0.38
C SER A 58 -0.56 1.04 1.74
N LEU A 59 -1.42 2.02 2.03
CA LEU A 59 -2.21 2.05 3.27
C LEU A 59 -3.25 0.93 3.31
N TYR A 60 -3.87 0.58 2.18
CA TYR A 60 -4.77 -0.56 2.07
C TYR A 60 -4.07 -1.86 2.45
N GLU A 61 -2.89 -2.15 1.88
CA GLU A 61 -2.13 -3.36 2.20
C GLU A 61 -1.69 -3.39 3.67
N ALA A 62 -1.25 -2.26 4.22
CA ALA A 62 -0.86 -2.15 5.63
C ALA A 62 -2.03 -2.35 6.60
N SER A 63 -3.27 -2.15 6.16
CA SER A 63 -4.46 -2.39 6.97
C SER A 63 -4.71 -3.87 7.26
N PHE A 64 -4.14 -4.79 6.48
CA PHE A 64 -4.27 -6.24 6.69
C PHE A 64 -3.23 -6.83 7.64
N LEU A 65 -2.30 -6.00 8.14
CA LEU A 65 -1.35 -6.39 9.17
C LEU A 65 -1.91 -6.20 10.59
N SER A 66 -3.22 -5.93 10.74
CA SER A 66 -3.83 -5.70 12.04
C SER A 66 -4.06 -6.99 12.81
N TYR A 67 -4.04 -6.87 14.14
CA TYR A 67 -4.60 -7.88 15.02
C TYR A 67 -6.08 -7.58 15.31
N GLU A 68 -6.80 -8.59 15.78
CA GLU A 68 -8.22 -8.47 16.13
C GLU A 68 -8.43 -7.40 17.22
N GLY A 69 -9.27 -6.39 16.94
CA GLY A 69 -9.57 -5.29 17.87
C GLY A 69 -9.03 -3.90 17.48
N GLU A 70 -8.22 -3.79 16.42
CA GLU A 70 -7.69 -2.50 15.94
C GLU A 70 -8.67 -1.75 15.02
N GLN A 71 -9.69 -1.11 15.61
CA GLN A 71 -10.74 -0.35 14.88
C GLN A 71 -10.21 0.63 13.82
N ILE A 72 -9.01 1.17 14.03
CA ILE A 72 -8.45 2.16 13.13
C ILE A 72 -7.94 1.59 11.81
N LEU A 73 -7.49 0.33 11.81
CA LEU A 73 -7.04 -0.34 10.59
C LEU A 73 -8.26 -0.80 9.78
N ASP A 74 -9.36 -1.15 10.46
CA ASP A 74 -10.66 -1.37 9.80
C ASP A 74 -11.16 -0.09 9.11
N GLU A 75 -11.07 1.07 9.78
CA GLU A 75 -11.40 2.37 9.17
C GLU A 75 -10.48 2.69 7.98
N ALA A 76 -9.18 2.46 8.12
CA ALA A 76 -8.21 2.68 7.04
C ALA A 76 -8.49 1.78 5.83
N LYS A 77 -8.83 0.51 6.06
CA LYS A 77 -9.24 -0.46 5.04
C LYS A 77 -10.51 -0.03 4.32
N ALA A 78 -11.54 0.39 5.07
CA ALA A 78 -12.79 0.87 4.50
C ALA A 78 -12.57 2.14 3.65
N PHE A 79 -11.81 3.11 4.17
CA PHE A 79 -11.48 4.34 3.48
C PHE A 79 -10.70 4.12 2.18
N THR A 80 -9.59 3.38 2.26
CA THR A 80 -8.72 3.12 1.11
C THR A 80 -9.41 2.28 0.04
N SER A 81 -10.15 1.24 0.42
CA SER A 81 -10.87 0.39 -0.53
C SER A 81 -11.94 1.16 -1.32
N PHE A 82 -12.65 2.08 -0.67
CA PHE A 82 -13.60 2.96 -1.35
C PHE A 82 -12.92 3.83 -2.42
N HIS A 83 -11.84 4.51 -2.05
CA HIS A 83 -11.13 5.41 -2.98
C HIS A 83 -10.42 4.66 -4.10
N LEU A 84 -9.82 3.50 -3.83
CA LEU A 84 -9.19 2.65 -4.86
C LEU A 84 -10.22 2.14 -5.88
N ARG A 85 -11.41 1.72 -5.43
CA ARG A 85 -12.51 1.33 -6.33
C ARG A 85 -13.04 2.51 -7.15
N GLY A 86 -13.08 3.71 -6.58
CA GLY A 86 -13.41 4.93 -7.31
C GLY A 86 -12.38 5.24 -8.40
N ALA A 87 -11.09 5.18 -8.04
CA ALA A 87 -9.99 5.43 -8.97
C ALA A 87 -9.97 4.44 -10.14
N LEU A 88 -10.35 3.17 -9.93
CA LEU A 88 -10.50 2.18 -11.00
C LEU A 88 -11.64 2.51 -11.97
N LYS A 89 -12.72 3.13 -11.50
CA LYS A 89 -13.86 3.54 -12.35
C LYS A 89 -13.56 4.80 -13.15
N GLU A 90 -12.80 5.72 -12.57
CA GLU A 90 -12.42 7.00 -13.19
C GLU A 90 -11.19 6.88 -14.10
N GLY A 91 -10.28 5.96 -13.77
CA GLY A 91 -8.99 5.76 -14.43
C GLY A 91 -9.11 5.08 -15.79
N ARG A 92 -9.21 5.86 -16.87
CA ARG A 92 -9.01 5.38 -18.24
C ARG A 92 -7.52 5.17 -18.54
N SER A 93 -6.86 4.17 -17.95
CA SER A 93 -5.60 3.60 -18.49
C SER A 93 -5.13 2.38 -17.70
N ASN A 94 -4.88 1.28 -18.41
CA ASN A 94 -4.18 0.07 -17.95
C ASN A 94 -2.71 0.39 -17.59
N SER A 95 -2.49 1.10 -16.49
CA SER A 95 -1.16 1.25 -15.91
C SER A 95 -0.90 0.09 -14.94
N MET A 96 0.35 -0.34 -14.80
CA MET A 96 0.75 -1.37 -13.83
C MET A 96 0.25 -1.06 -12.42
N LEU A 97 0.14 0.22 -12.04
CA LEU A 97 -0.40 0.63 -10.76
C LEU A 97 -1.87 0.21 -10.61
N PHE A 98 -2.69 0.36 -11.65
CA PHE A 98 -4.10 -0.08 -11.60
C PHE A 98 -4.24 -1.61 -11.67
N GLU A 99 -3.31 -2.32 -12.35
CA GLU A 99 -3.23 -3.79 -12.25
C GLU A 99 -2.96 -4.23 -10.80
N GLN A 100 -2.03 -3.56 -10.11
CA GLN A 100 -1.72 -3.81 -8.70
C GLN A 100 -2.90 -3.50 -7.78
N VAL A 101 -3.64 -2.42 -8.04
CA VAL A 101 -4.84 -2.07 -7.28
C VAL A 101 -5.93 -3.13 -7.43
N ASN A 102 -6.21 -3.60 -8.65
CA ASN A 102 -7.17 -4.69 -8.86
C ASN A 102 -6.75 -5.96 -8.10
N HIS A 103 -5.49 -6.36 -8.23
CA HIS A 103 -4.94 -7.54 -7.58
C HIS A 103 -4.99 -7.45 -6.03
N ALA A 104 -4.72 -6.27 -5.47
CA ALA A 104 -4.90 -5.97 -4.03
C ALA A 104 -6.34 -6.10 -3.55
N LEU A 105 -7.29 -5.56 -4.31
CA LEU A 105 -8.69 -5.60 -3.94
C LEU A 105 -9.33 -7.00 -4.07
N GLU A 106 -8.74 -7.89 -4.86
CA GLU A 106 -9.13 -9.31 -4.96
C GLU A 106 -8.59 -10.11 -3.76
N LEU A 107 -7.29 -10.01 -3.50
CA LEU A 107 -6.64 -10.66 -2.38
C LEU A 107 -5.51 -9.78 -1.86
N PRO A 108 -5.54 -9.30 -0.62
CA PRO A 108 -4.46 -8.49 -0.05
C PRO A 108 -3.13 -9.24 0.00
N LEU A 109 -2.02 -8.54 -0.20
CA LEU A 109 -0.66 -9.07 -0.24
C LEU A 109 -0.35 -10.00 0.94
N TYR A 110 -0.80 -9.65 2.14
CA TYR A 110 -0.60 -10.45 3.36
C TYR A 110 -1.19 -11.87 3.27
N HIS A 111 -2.22 -12.06 2.47
CA HIS A 111 -2.88 -13.36 2.27
C HIS A 111 -2.37 -14.12 1.04
N ARG A 112 -1.42 -13.57 0.28
CA ARG A 112 -0.94 -14.19 -0.96
C ARG A 112 0.21 -15.14 -0.70
N ILE A 113 0.19 -16.27 -1.41
CA ILE A 113 1.31 -17.22 -1.43
C ILE A 113 2.48 -16.56 -2.16
N GLN A 114 3.60 -16.40 -1.45
CA GLN A 114 4.78 -15.66 -1.93
C GLN A 114 5.25 -16.05 -3.33
N ARG A 115 5.31 -17.36 -3.65
CA ARG A 115 5.73 -17.84 -4.98
C ARG A 115 4.76 -17.43 -6.09
N LEU A 116 3.45 -17.47 -5.83
CA LEU A 116 2.43 -17.09 -6.82
C LEU A 116 2.43 -15.57 -7.02
N GLU A 117 2.59 -14.81 -5.94
CA GLU A 117 2.70 -13.36 -6.00
C GLU A 117 3.93 -12.92 -6.79
N ALA A 118 5.09 -13.54 -6.54
CA ALA A 118 6.32 -13.25 -7.29
C ALA A 118 6.14 -13.52 -8.79
N ARG A 119 5.48 -14.63 -9.16
CA ARG A 119 5.21 -14.95 -10.57
C ARG A 119 4.30 -13.91 -11.22
N TRP A 120 3.19 -13.57 -10.57
CA TRP A 120 2.26 -12.53 -11.06
C TRP A 120 2.98 -11.18 -11.24
N TYR A 121 3.81 -10.81 -10.26
CA TYR A 121 4.56 -9.56 -10.32
C TYR A 121 5.57 -9.52 -11.47
N ILE A 122 6.30 -10.62 -11.71
CA ILE A 122 7.23 -10.74 -12.84
C ILE A 122 6.49 -10.54 -14.17
N GLU A 123 5.34 -11.19 -14.33
CA GLU A 123 4.51 -11.07 -15.54
C GLU A 123 4.01 -9.64 -15.75
N SER A 124 3.52 -8.98 -14.70
CA SER A 124 3.09 -7.58 -14.76
C SER A 124 4.27 -6.63 -15.03
N TYR A 125 5.41 -6.82 -14.38
CA TYR A 125 6.64 -6.02 -14.56
C TYR A 125 7.19 -6.14 -15.99
N ALA A 126 7.13 -7.33 -16.59
CA ALA A 126 7.59 -7.58 -17.96
C ALA A 126 6.82 -6.79 -19.03
N LYS A 127 5.59 -6.35 -18.75
CA LYS A 127 4.79 -5.53 -19.67
C LYS A 127 5.29 -4.08 -19.78
N ARG A 128 6.13 -3.62 -18.85
CA ARG A 128 6.60 -2.23 -18.82
C ARG A 128 7.61 -1.98 -19.93
N LYS A 129 7.52 -0.80 -20.55
CA LYS A 129 8.49 -0.34 -21.56
C LYS A 129 9.89 -0.12 -21.00
N ASP A 130 9.98 0.20 -19.71
CA ASP A 130 11.22 0.48 -18.97
C ASP A 130 11.66 -0.70 -18.08
N ALA A 131 11.12 -1.90 -18.30
CA ALA A 131 11.49 -3.08 -17.52
C ALA A 131 12.98 -3.41 -17.67
N ASN A 132 13.67 -3.64 -16.56
CA ASN A 132 15.06 -4.06 -16.56
C ASN A 132 15.17 -5.51 -17.03
N ARG A 133 15.73 -5.72 -18.23
CA ARG A 133 15.86 -7.02 -18.87
C ARG A 133 16.77 -7.99 -18.10
N VAL A 134 17.78 -7.48 -17.40
CA VAL A 134 18.70 -8.29 -16.60
C VAL A 134 17.97 -8.86 -15.38
N LEU A 135 17.14 -8.05 -14.72
CA LEU A 135 16.30 -8.51 -13.62
C LEU A 135 15.29 -9.57 -14.08
N LEU A 136 14.65 -9.37 -15.24
CA LEU A 136 13.71 -10.35 -15.81
C LEU A 136 14.39 -11.69 -16.11
N GLN A 137 15.60 -11.69 -16.69
CA GLN A 137 16.36 -12.92 -16.93
C GLN A 137 16.72 -13.62 -15.63
N TYR A 138 17.17 -12.88 -14.62
CA TYR A 138 17.49 -13.44 -13.31
C TYR A 138 16.27 -14.08 -12.64
N CYS A 139 15.10 -13.45 -12.71
CA CYS A 139 13.85 -13.98 -12.19
C CYS A 139 13.40 -15.24 -12.95
N ALA A 140 13.51 -15.27 -14.28
CA ALA A 140 13.10 -16.42 -15.09
C ALA A 140 13.87 -17.71 -14.77
N VAL A 141 15.15 -17.60 -14.42
CA VAL A 141 16.00 -18.75 -14.03
C VAL A 141 15.67 -19.27 -12.63
N ASN A 142 15.09 -18.44 -11.76
CA ASN A 142 14.84 -18.77 -10.36
C ASN A 142 13.36 -19.06 -10.05
N ALA A 143 12.42 -18.69 -10.92
CA ALA A 143 10.99 -18.95 -10.75
C ALA A 143 10.57 -20.42 -10.99
N SER A 144 11.48 -21.27 -11.49
CA SER A 144 11.27 -22.68 -11.87
C SER A 144 11.80 -23.70 -10.84
N LYS A 145 12.18 -23.27 -9.64
CA LYS A 145 12.60 -24.12 -8.49
C LYS A 145 11.65 -23.89 -7.30
#